data_AF-A0A382K700-F1
#
_entry.id   AF-A0A382K700-F1
#
_cell.length_a   1.000
_cell.length_b   1.000
_cell.length_c   1.000
_cell.angle_alpha   90.00
_cell.angle_beta   90.00
_cell.angle_gamma   90.00
#
_symmetry.space_group_name_H-M   'P 1'
#
loop_
_entity.id
_entity.type
_entity.pdbx_description
1 polymer ?
#
loop_
_entity_poly.entity_id
_entity_poly.type
_entity_poly.pdbx_seq_one_letter_code
_entity_poly.pdbx_strand_id
1 'polypeptide(L)'
;MADITKELTTLSTGISELESLLEIPNQVKRPPCVILCHPHPRYGGNMFDAVLNQISTYLLSSGIATLRFNQRGVGMSSGESGDGTNELIDTESVVELTSSNPKIDGSRLGIIGYSFGAWMALESAFRTNLIKSLVSIACPQNKFAQYGTVQITQPKLLILGDRDHDFTLGQFKFLANRMSEPK
;
A
#
# COMPACT_ATOMS: atom_id res chain seq x y z
N MET A 1 4.50 -9.77 -23.95
CA MET A 1 4.72 -8.98 -22.72
C MET A 1 3.97 -7.67 -22.92
N ALA A 2 3.22 -7.21 -21.91
CA ALA A 2 2.57 -5.90 -21.99
C ALA A 2 3.65 -4.81 -22.12
N ASP A 3 3.40 -3.80 -22.95
CA ASP A 3 4.30 -2.66 -23.12
C ASP A 3 4.17 -1.75 -21.88
N ILE A 4 5.21 -1.71 -21.06
CA ILE A 4 5.21 -1.08 -19.75
C ILE A 4 6.40 -0.13 -19.65
N THR A 5 6.13 1.13 -19.29
CA THR A 5 7.18 2.06 -18.87
C THR A 5 7.51 1.81 -17.40
N LYS A 6 8.80 1.67 -17.08
CA LYS A 6 9.29 1.50 -15.70
C LYS A 6 10.20 2.66 -15.31
N GLU A 7 9.87 3.32 -14.21
CA GLU A 7 10.62 4.47 -13.70
C GLU A 7 11.04 4.18 -12.26
N LEU A 8 12.31 3.80 -12.10
CA LEU A 8 12.96 3.76 -10.80
C LEU A 8 13.39 5.19 -10.47
N THR A 9 12.82 5.79 -9.42
CA THR A 9 13.05 7.19 -9.05
C THR A 9 13.02 7.35 -7.53
N THR A 10 13.52 8.47 -7.05
CA THR A 10 13.38 8.88 -5.67
C THR A 10 12.16 9.80 -5.51
N LEU A 11 11.35 9.57 -4.48
CA LEU A 11 10.26 10.45 -4.05
C LEU A 11 10.72 11.23 -2.81
N SER A 12 10.70 12.56 -2.89
CA SER A 12 11.02 13.43 -1.76
C SER A 12 9.74 13.75 -0.99
N THR A 13 9.59 13.20 0.22
CA THR A 13 8.43 13.43 1.12
C THR A 13 8.54 14.71 1.94
N GLY A 14 9.58 15.50 1.69
CA GLY A 14 9.93 16.70 2.48
C GLY A 14 10.69 16.40 3.77
N ILE A 15 10.52 15.20 4.34
CA ILE A 15 11.28 14.72 5.50
C ILE A 15 12.20 13.55 5.18
N SER A 16 12.01 12.90 4.02
CA SER A 16 12.76 11.72 3.60
C SER A 16 12.79 11.61 2.08
N GLU A 17 13.86 11.02 1.58
CA GLU A 17 14.01 10.55 0.20
C GLU A 17 13.69 9.05 0.18
N LEU A 18 12.74 8.63 -0.65
CA LEU A 18 12.27 7.24 -0.73
C LEU A 18 12.53 6.66 -2.13
N GLU A 19 13.24 5.54 -2.18
CA GLU A 19 13.39 4.77 -3.41
C GLU A 19 12.03 4.23 -3.86
N SER A 20 11.68 4.43 -5.13
CA SER A 20 10.38 4.04 -5.67
C SER A 20 10.47 3.54 -7.09
N LEU A 21 9.52 2.70 -7.47
CA LEU A 21 9.33 2.15 -8.79
C LEU A 21 7.89 2.40 -9.24
N LEU A 22 7.73 3.30 -10.21
CA LEU A 22 6.48 3.54 -10.91
C LEU A 22 6.45 2.72 -12.20
N GLU A 23 5.44 1.86 -12.35
CA GLU A 23 5.22 1.09 -13.57
C GLU A 23 3.89 1.50 -14.21
N ILE A 24 3.94 1.84 -15.49
CA ILE A 24 2.81 2.42 -16.23
C ILE A 24 2.53 1.56 -17.47
N PRO A 25 1.31 1.02 -17.61
CA PRO A 25 0.88 0.37 -18.84
C PRO A 25 0.72 1.39 -19.97
N ASN A 26 1.50 1.26 -21.05
CA ASN A 26 1.54 2.25 -22.14
C ASN A 26 0.24 2.30 -22.97
N GLN A 27 -0.61 1.27 -22.85
CA GLN A 27 -1.89 1.19 -23.55
C GLN A 27 -2.99 2.09 -22.96
N VAL A 28 -2.80 2.65 -21.76
CA VAL A 28 -3.79 3.54 -21.11
C VAL A 28 -3.17 4.91 -20.85
N LYS A 29 -3.78 5.96 -21.39
CA LYS A 29 -3.39 7.33 -21.06
C LYS A 29 -3.85 7.65 -19.64
N ARG A 30 -2.92 8.05 -18.77
CA ARG A 30 -3.19 8.37 -17.35
C ARG A 30 -4.01 7.26 -16.68
N PRO A 31 -3.45 6.06 -16.50
CA PRO A 31 -4.16 4.96 -15.88
C PRO A 31 -4.50 5.27 -14.41
N PRO A 32 -5.51 4.57 -13.84
CA PRO A 32 -5.62 4.52 -12.38
C PRO A 32 -4.34 3.92 -11.79
N CYS A 33 -4.02 4.25 -10.55
CA CYS A 33 -2.78 3.81 -9.92
C CYS A 33 -3.05 3.13 -8.58
N VAL A 34 -2.33 2.05 -8.30
CA VAL A 34 -2.35 1.36 -7.02
C VAL A 34 -0.98 1.48 -6.35
N ILE A 35 -0.97 2.02 -5.14
CA ILE A 35 0.22 2.11 -4.29
C ILE A 35 0.37 0.79 -3.54
N LEU A 36 1.56 0.20 -3.54
CA LEU A 36 1.84 -1.11 -2.96
C LEU A 36 2.84 -0.97 -1.80
N CYS A 37 2.38 -1.21 -0.58
CA CYS A 37 3.16 -1.08 0.66
C CYS A 37 3.71 -2.44 1.11
N HIS A 38 5.05 -2.52 1.22
CA HIS A 38 5.77 -3.76 1.51
C HIS A 38 5.68 -4.21 2.99
N PRO A 39 5.95 -5.50 3.28
CA PRO A 39 5.98 -6.02 4.65
C PRO A 39 7.16 -5.44 5.45
N HIS A 40 7.23 -5.77 6.74
CA HIS A 40 8.10 -5.05 7.67
C HIS A 40 9.59 -5.07 7.26
N PRO A 41 10.29 -3.90 7.23
CA PRO A 41 11.71 -3.79 6.89
C PRO A 41 12.62 -4.80 7.61
N ARG A 42 12.49 -4.87 8.95
CA ARG A 42 13.29 -5.76 9.83
C ARG A 42 13.22 -7.25 9.50
N TYR A 43 12.18 -7.71 8.80
CA TYR A 43 12.03 -9.11 8.40
C TYR A 43 12.33 -9.33 6.91
N GLY A 44 13.07 -8.40 6.29
CA GLY A 44 13.50 -8.47 4.89
C GLY A 44 12.51 -7.85 3.89
N GLY A 45 11.44 -7.22 4.37
CA GLY A 45 10.45 -6.60 3.51
C GLY A 45 11.00 -5.40 2.74
N ASN A 46 10.70 -5.35 1.45
CA ASN A 46 11.07 -4.28 0.53
C ASN A 46 10.09 -4.23 -0.66
N MET A 47 10.23 -3.21 -1.51
CA MET A 47 9.34 -2.96 -2.64
C MET A 47 9.32 -4.05 -3.73
N PHE A 48 10.24 -5.02 -3.68
CA PHE A 48 10.29 -6.20 -4.55
C PHE A 48 9.79 -7.48 -3.87
N ASP A 49 8.98 -7.35 -2.81
CA ASP A 49 8.28 -8.49 -2.19
C ASP A 49 7.55 -9.36 -3.23
N ALA A 50 7.62 -10.68 -3.06
CA ALA A 50 7.10 -11.63 -4.03
C ALA A 50 5.58 -11.56 -4.19
N VAL A 51 4.83 -11.31 -3.10
CA VAL A 51 3.37 -11.16 -3.14
C VAL A 51 3.01 -9.89 -3.90
N LEU A 52 3.67 -8.77 -3.57
CA LEU A 52 3.43 -7.50 -4.25
C LEU A 52 3.86 -7.51 -5.72
N ASN A 53 4.93 -8.22 -6.09
CA ASN A 53 5.34 -8.39 -7.49
C ASN A 53 4.27 -9.08 -8.34
N GLN A 54 3.65 -10.14 -7.80
CA GLN A 54 2.58 -10.86 -8.50
C GLN A 54 1.34 -9.98 -8.66
N ILE A 55 0.96 -9.25 -7.61
CA ILE A 55 -0.14 -8.28 -7.65
C ILE A 55 0.15 -7.20 -8.69
N SER A 56 1.36 -6.62 -8.69
CA SER A 56 1.75 -5.60 -9.67
C SER A 56 1.62 -6.12 -11.10
N THR A 57 2.14 -7.31 -11.37
CA THR A 57 2.08 -7.95 -12.70
C THR A 57 0.63 -8.06 -13.19
N TYR A 58 -0.29 -8.49 -12.33
CA TYR A 58 -1.69 -8.60 -12.67
C TYR A 58 -2.36 -7.24 -12.92
N LEU A 59 -2.11 -6.25 -12.05
CA LEU A 59 -2.63 -4.88 -12.19
C LEU A 59 -2.18 -4.23 -13.50
N LEU A 60 -0.89 -4.33 -13.82
CA LEU A 60 -0.31 -3.80 -15.06
C LEU A 60 -0.93 -4.44 -16.29
N SER A 61 -1.14 -5.77 -16.27
CA SER A 61 -1.83 -6.48 -17.36
C SER A 61 -3.30 -6.06 -17.52
N SER A 62 -3.90 -5.53 -16.46
CA SER A 62 -5.27 -5.00 -16.44
C SER A 62 -5.36 -3.51 -16.76
N GLY A 63 -4.26 -2.86 -17.16
CA GLY A 63 -4.23 -1.43 -17.50
C GLY A 63 -4.22 -0.50 -16.28
N ILE A 64 -3.82 -0.99 -15.11
CA ILE A 64 -3.69 -0.22 -13.87
C ILE A 64 -2.20 -0.01 -13.58
N ALA A 65 -1.77 1.24 -13.38
CA ALA A 65 -0.41 1.54 -12.97
C ALA A 65 -0.15 1.13 -11.52
N THR A 66 1.11 0.88 -11.19
CA THR A 66 1.51 0.53 -9.84
C THR A 66 2.66 1.40 -9.38
N LEU A 67 2.56 1.93 -8.17
CA LEU A 67 3.68 2.55 -7.49
C LEU A 67 4.12 1.68 -6.32
N ARG A 68 5.38 1.29 -6.33
CA ARG A 68 6.05 0.59 -5.23
C ARG A 68 7.11 1.52 -4.67
N PHE A 69 7.34 1.48 -3.37
CA PHE A 69 8.40 2.27 -2.76
C PHE A 69 8.97 1.55 -1.55
N ASN A 70 10.23 1.79 -1.26
CA ASN A 70 10.87 1.35 -0.03
C ASN A 70 10.58 2.37 1.08
N GLN A 71 10.14 1.88 2.23
CA GLN A 71 10.03 2.69 3.44
C GLN A 71 11.41 3.20 3.86
N ARG A 72 11.43 4.25 4.69
CA ARG A 72 12.68 4.81 5.25
C ARG A 72 13.60 3.72 5.83
N GLY A 73 14.90 3.86 5.57
CA GLY A 73 15.92 2.90 5.99
C GLY A 73 15.95 1.58 5.22
N VAL A 74 15.18 1.44 4.12
CA VAL A 74 15.22 0.26 3.23
C VAL A 74 15.79 0.63 1.87
N GLY A 75 16.72 -0.19 1.36
CA GLY A 75 17.29 0.02 0.03
C GLY A 75 17.98 1.38 -0.07
N MET A 76 17.62 2.15 -1.09
CA MET A 76 18.12 3.52 -1.29
C MET A 76 17.28 4.59 -0.60
N SER A 77 16.25 4.21 0.16
CA SER A 77 15.48 5.15 0.97
C SER A 77 16.31 5.65 2.16
N SER A 78 16.34 6.96 2.34
CA SER A 78 17.01 7.63 3.46
C SER A 78 16.33 7.36 4.81
N GLY A 79 16.96 7.84 5.89
CA GLY A 79 16.44 7.73 7.26
C GLY A 79 16.61 6.34 7.87
N GLU A 80 15.92 6.11 8.98
CA GLU A 80 15.98 4.86 9.74
C GLU A 80 14.58 4.29 9.91
N SER A 81 14.45 2.96 9.79
CA SER A 81 13.18 2.27 10.08
C SER A 81 12.86 2.32 11.58
N GLY A 82 11.60 2.58 11.90
CA GLY A 82 11.10 2.78 13.26
C GLY A 82 9.89 1.92 13.61
N ASP A 83 8.99 2.50 14.40
CA ASP A 83 7.79 1.86 14.93
C ASP A 83 6.54 2.01 14.04
N GLY A 84 6.70 2.64 12.88
CA GLY A 84 5.67 2.91 11.90
C GLY A 84 5.18 4.35 11.87
N THR A 85 5.45 5.17 12.90
CA THR A 85 4.92 6.55 12.95
C THR A 85 5.42 7.39 11.79
N ASN A 86 6.71 7.33 11.49
CA ASN A 86 7.27 8.12 10.39
C ASN A 86 7.06 7.46 9.02
N GLU A 87 7.00 6.13 8.97
CA GLU A 87 6.60 5.37 7.77
C GLU A 87 5.17 5.70 7.33
N LEU A 88 4.28 6.00 8.27
CA LEU A 88 2.93 6.48 7.98
C LEU A 88 2.96 7.86 7.31
N ILE A 89 3.74 8.79 7.87
CA ILE A 89 3.90 10.14 7.28
C ILE A 89 4.48 10.02 5.86
N ASP A 90 5.50 9.18 5.68
CA ASP A 90 6.06 8.88 4.36
C ASP A 90 5.01 8.32 3.40
N THR A 91 4.20 7.36 3.86
CA THR A 91 3.16 6.74 3.04
C THR A 91 2.09 7.76 2.64
N GLU A 92 1.68 8.65 3.55
CA GLU A 92 0.75 9.75 3.24
C GLU A 92 1.34 10.70 2.18
N SER A 93 2.61 11.10 2.34
CA SER A 93 3.30 11.91 1.32
C SER A 93 3.38 11.20 -0.03
N VAL A 94 3.64 9.89 -0.05
CA VAL A 94 3.63 9.09 -1.28
C VAL A 94 2.25 9.11 -1.93
N VAL A 95 1.16 9.01 -1.16
CA VAL A 95 -0.21 9.12 -1.68
C VAL A 95 -0.45 10.48 -2.34
N GLU A 96 -0.06 11.57 -1.68
CA GLU A 96 -0.20 12.93 -2.21
C GLU A 96 0.62 13.14 -3.49
N LEU A 97 1.90 12.74 -3.48
CA LEU A 97 2.79 12.82 -4.64
C LEU A 97 2.27 11.99 -5.81
N THR A 98 1.74 10.80 -5.54
CA THR A 98 1.13 9.94 -6.56
C THR A 98 -0.09 10.62 -7.15
N SER A 99 -0.99 11.16 -6.33
CA SER A 99 -2.20 11.85 -6.78
C SER A 99 -1.91 13.05 -7.68
N SER A 100 -0.76 13.71 -7.48
CA SER A 100 -0.33 14.87 -8.26
C SER A 100 0.52 14.51 -9.48
N ASN A 101 0.85 13.23 -9.69
CA ASN A 101 1.71 12.82 -10.79
C ASN A 101 0.95 12.94 -12.14
N PRO A 102 1.47 13.72 -13.11
CA PRO A 102 0.76 13.96 -14.37
C PRO A 102 0.61 12.72 -15.25
N LYS A 103 1.40 11.67 -15.02
CA LYS A 103 1.37 10.42 -15.80
C LYS A 103 0.26 9.47 -15.38
N ILE A 104 -0.40 9.70 -14.24
CA ILE A 104 -1.48 8.85 -13.72
C ILE A 104 -2.78 9.66 -13.53
N ASP A 105 -3.90 8.96 -13.35
CA ASP A 105 -5.17 9.55 -12.96
C ASP A 105 -5.29 9.58 -11.43
N GLY A 106 -4.87 10.70 -10.84
CA GLY A 106 -4.86 10.92 -9.39
C GLY A 106 -6.23 10.90 -8.73
N SER A 107 -7.33 10.91 -9.49
CA SER A 107 -8.68 10.76 -8.94
C SER A 107 -9.06 9.30 -8.68
N ARG A 108 -8.30 8.34 -9.23
CA ARG A 108 -8.54 6.89 -9.14
C ARG A 108 -7.33 6.17 -8.55
N LEU A 109 -7.10 6.42 -7.27
CA LEU A 109 -6.06 5.75 -6.49
C LEU A 109 -6.59 4.59 -5.67
N GLY A 110 -5.88 3.48 -5.69
CA GLY A 110 -6.02 2.39 -4.72
C GLY A 110 -4.75 2.22 -3.88
N ILE A 111 -4.85 1.50 -2.78
CA ILE A 111 -3.69 1.12 -1.96
C ILE A 111 -3.78 -0.34 -1.55
N ILE A 112 -2.69 -1.08 -1.63
CA ILE A 112 -2.60 -2.47 -1.18
C ILE A 112 -1.39 -2.56 -0.26
N GLY A 113 -1.57 -3.20 0.89
CA GLY A 113 -0.50 -3.43 1.82
C GLY A 113 -0.42 -4.88 2.26
N TYR A 114 0.80 -5.37 2.46
CA TYR A 114 1.07 -6.69 3.02
C TYR A 114 1.76 -6.57 4.39
N SER A 115 1.25 -7.26 5.40
CA SER A 115 1.74 -7.27 6.79
C SER A 115 1.85 -5.85 7.37
N PHE A 116 3.06 -5.39 7.72
CA PHE A 116 3.30 -4.00 8.12
C PHE A 116 2.74 -2.99 7.10
N GLY A 117 2.93 -3.24 5.80
CA GLY A 117 2.36 -2.42 4.75
C GLY A 117 0.83 -2.40 4.75
N ALA A 118 0.18 -3.46 5.23
CA ALA A 118 -1.28 -3.53 5.36
C ALA A 118 -1.80 -2.58 6.47
N TRP A 119 -0.99 -2.36 7.51
CA TRP A 119 -1.26 -1.30 8.49
C TRP A 119 -1.08 0.08 7.85
N MET A 120 -0.01 0.32 7.09
CA MET A 120 0.19 1.58 6.36
C MET A 120 -0.99 1.88 5.43
N ALA A 121 -1.44 0.89 4.67
CA ALA A 121 -2.57 1.01 3.76
C ALA A 121 -3.90 1.36 4.48
N LEU A 122 -4.19 0.71 5.61
CA LEU A 122 -5.39 1.00 6.41
C LEU A 122 -5.35 2.40 7.00
N GLU A 123 -4.24 2.79 7.60
CA GLU A 123 -4.09 4.10 8.24
C GLU A 123 -4.14 5.24 7.22
N SER A 124 -3.44 5.12 6.09
CA SER A 124 -3.49 6.13 5.04
C SER A 124 -4.91 6.26 4.46
N ALA A 125 -5.62 5.15 4.21
CA ALA A 125 -7.00 5.20 3.73
C ALA A 125 -7.96 5.82 4.77
N PHE A 126 -7.69 5.65 6.06
CA PHE A 126 -8.44 6.29 7.13
C PHE A 126 -8.20 7.81 7.19
N ARG A 127 -6.98 8.27 6.87
CA ARG A 127 -6.58 9.69 7.01
C ARG A 127 -6.85 10.56 5.80
N THR A 128 -6.98 9.98 4.61
CA THR A 128 -7.21 10.76 3.38
C THR A 128 -8.31 10.18 2.49
N ASN A 129 -9.05 11.10 1.85
CA ASN A 129 -10.06 10.77 0.84
C ASN A 129 -9.46 10.59 -0.57
N LEU A 130 -8.13 10.73 -0.74
CA LEU A 130 -7.46 10.51 -2.03
C LEU A 130 -7.52 9.04 -2.45
N ILE A 131 -7.43 8.12 -1.49
CA ILE A 131 -7.57 6.68 -1.70
C ILE A 131 -9.05 6.34 -1.92
N LYS A 132 -9.35 5.62 -3.00
CA LYS A 132 -10.71 5.22 -3.40
C LYS A 132 -11.03 3.76 -3.12
N SER A 133 -10.01 2.93 -2.89
CA SER A 133 -10.18 1.53 -2.46
C SER A 133 -8.90 1.03 -1.78
N LEU A 134 -9.03 0.05 -0.89
CA LEU A 134 -7.89 -0.53 -0.20
C LEU A 134 -7.93 -2.06 -0.15
N VAL A 135 -6.75 -2.69 -0.11
CA VAL A 135 -6.61 -4.11 0.23
C VAL A 135 -5.62 -4.26 1.39
N SER A 136 -6.04 -4.94 2.44
CA SER A 136 -5.23 -5.25 3.62
C SER A 136 -4.92 -6.74 3.65
N ILE A 137 -3.66 -7.12 3.49
CA ILE A 137 -3.22 -8.53 3.47
C ILE A 137 -2.40 -8.80 4.74
N ALA A 138 -2.89 -9.69 5.60
CA ALA A 138 -2.22 -10.15 6.82
C ALA A 138 -1.76 -9.01 7.76
N CYS A 139 -2.60 -7.97 7.94
CA CYS A 139 -2.28 -6.87 8.85
C CYS A 139 -2.06 -7.38 10.30
N PRO A 140 -0.98 -6.96 10.99
CA PRO A 140 -0.70 -7.39 12.35
C PRO A 140 -1.88 -7.16 13.28
N GLN A 141 -2.17 -8.16 14.12
CA GLN A 141 -3.40 -8.22 14.90
C GLN A 141 -3.60 -6.98 15.80
N ASN A 142 -2.52 -6.52 16.44
CA ASN A 142 -2.52 -5.34 17.32
C ASN A 142 -2.77 -4.01 16.58
N LYS A 143 -2.42 -3.92 15.30
CA LYS A 143 -2.71 -2.75 14.45
C LYS A 143 -4.11 -2.85 13.87
N PHE A 144 -4.49 -4.02 13.36
CA PHE A 144 -5.80 -4.25 12.79
C PHE A 144 -6.95 -3.99 13.78
N ALA A 145 -6.76 -4.36 15.04
CA ALA A 145 -7.76 -4.18 16.10
C ALA A 145 -8.20 -2.71 16.30
N GLN A 146 -7.37 -1.74 15.92
CA GLN A 146 -7.65 -0.30 16.07
C GLN A 146 -8.79 0.18 15.15
N TYR A 147 -9.04 -0.55 14.05
CA TYR A 147 -9.99 -0.14 13.04
C TYR A 147 -11.39 -0.76 13.20
N GLY A 148 -11.57 -1.63 14.20
CA GLY A 148 -12.87 -2.29 14.47
C GLY A 148 -13.94 -1.38 15.09
N THR A 149 -13.65 -0.09 15.28
CA THR A 149 -14.57 0.92 15.83
C THR A 149 -14.56 2.24 15.05
N VAL A 150 -13.80 2.33 13.96
CA VAL A 150 -13.74 3.52 13.11
C VAL A 150 -14.43 3.27 11.78
N GLN A 151 -14.84 4.34 11.10
CA GLN A 151 -15.42 4.24 9.76
C GLN A 151 -14.36 4.48 8.70
N ILE A 152 -14.17 3.50 7.83
CA ILE A 152 -13.44 3.62 6.56
C ILE A 152 -14.47 3.37 5.46
N THR A 153 -14.89 4.42 4.77
CA THR A 153 -16.02 4.39 3.83
C THR A 153 -15.64 3.90 2.45
N GLN A 154 -14.35 3.86 2.14
CA GLN A 154 -13.81 3.28 0.92
C GLN A 154 -14.10 1.77 0.87
N PRO A 155 -14.41 1.21 -0.32
CA PRO A 155 -14.38 -0.23 -0.55
C PRO A 155 -13.05 -0.83 -0.08
N LYS A 156 -13.14 -1.89 0.73
CA LYS A 156 -11.96 -2.55 1.29
C LYS A 156 -12.05 -4.06 1.12
N LEU A 157 -10.93 -4.70 0.80
CA LEU A 157 -10.79 -6.15 0.84
C LEU A 157 -9.79 -6.52 1.94
N LEU A 158 -10.17 -7.45 2.80
CA LEU A 158 -9.39 -7.87 3.96
C LEU A 158 -9.03 -9.35 3.78
N ILE A 159 -7.72 -9.65 3.73
CA ILE A 159 -7.21 -10.99 3.44
C ILE A 159 -6.32 -11.45 4.60
N LEU A 160 -6.54 -12.66 5.08
CA LEU A 160 -5.69 -13.31 6.07
C LEU A 160 -5.54 -14.81 5.75
N GLY A 161 -4.33 -15.34 5.93
CA GLY A 161 -4.11 -16.79 5.89
C GLY A 161 -4.73 -17.49 7.10
N ASP A 162 -5.40 -18.62 6.89
CA ASP A 162 -6.08 -19.36 7.97
C ASP A 162 -5.13 -20.00 9.00
N ARG A 163 -3.82 -20.02 8.70
CA ARG A 163 -2.73 -20.50 9.55
C ARG A 163 -1.72 -19.40 9.90
N ASP A 164 -2.14 -18.14 9.88
CA ASP A 164 -1.29 -17.03 10.32
C ASP A 164 -0.91 -17.20 11.80
N HIS A 165 0.37 -16.96 12.12
CA HIS A 165 0.95 -17.19 13.44
C HIS A 165 0.76 -16.01 14.39
N ASP A 166 0.54 -14.80 13.87
CA ASP A 166 0.26 -13.58 14.64
C ASP A 166 -1.25 -13.38 14.82
N PHE A 167 -2.03 -13.69 13.79
CA PHE A 167 -3.46 -13.36 13.75
C PHE A 167 -4.34 -14.60 13.53
N THR A 168 -5.09 -15.02 14.54
CA THR A 168 -5.98 -16.19 14.38
C THR A 168 -7.19 -15.87 13.49
N LEU A 169 -7.64 -16.85 12.69
CA LEU A 169 -8.81 -16.70 11.82
C LEU A 169 -10.08 -16.26 12.58
N GLY A 170 -10.28 -16.78 13.80
CA GLY A 170 -11.43 -16.42 14.63
C GLY A 170 -11.42 -14.95 15.03
N GLN A 171 -10.27 -14.44 15.51
CA GLN A 171 -10.11 -13.03 15.87
C GLN A 171 -10.22 -12.12 14.65
N PHE A 172 -9.67 -12.54 13.50
CA PHE A 172 -9.77 -11.78 12.26
C PHE A 172 -11.21 -11.62 11.80
N LYS A 173 -11.97 -12.73 11.71
CA LYS A 173 -13.39 -12.68 11.37
C LYS A 173 -14.17 -11.78 12.34
N PHE A 174 -13.89 -11.89 13.63
CA PHE A 174 -14.51 -11.04 14.64
C PHE A 174 -14.23 -9.54 14.41
N LEU A 175 -12.97 -9.15 14.18
CA LEU A 175 -12.59 -7.75 13.98
C LEU A 175 -13.04 -7.22 12.60
N ALA A 176 -12.89 -8.00 11.53
CA ALA A 176 -13.29 -7.62 10.17
C ALA A 176 -14.80 -7.39 10.06
N ASN A 177 -15.61 -8.19 10.76
CA ASN A 177 -17.06 -7.98 10.82
C ASN A 177 -17.47 -6.65 11.46
N ARG A 178 -16.61 -6.03 12.27
CA ARG A 178 -16.88 -4.75 12.92
C ARG A 178 -16.47 -3.52 12.11
N MET A 179 -15.61 -3.68 11.10
CA MET A 179 -15.28 -2.58 10.18
C MET A 179 -16.53 -2.14 9.41
N SER A 180 -16.57 -0.90 8.92
CA SER A 180 -17.70 -0.41 8.11
C SER A 180 -17.74 -1.02 6.71
N GLU A 181 -18.94 -1.24 6.18
CA GLU A 181 -19.17 -1.52 4.76
C GLU A 181 -18.72 -0.35 3.85
N PRO A 182 -18.38 -0.57 2.57
CA PRO A 182 -18.35 -1.86 1.87
C PRO A 182 -17.06 -2.63 2.16
N LYS A 183 -17.19 -3.94 2.44
CA LYS A 183 -16.12 -4.92 2.75
C LYS A 183 -16.19 -6.15 1.86
#